data_AF-A0A8S3QNU9-F1
#
_entry.id   AF-A0A8S3QNU9-F1
#
_cell.length_a   1.000
_cell.length_b   1.000
_cell.length_c   1.000
_cell.angle_alpha   90.00
_cell.angle_beta   90.00
_cell.angle_gamma   90.00
#
_symmetry.space_group_name_H-M   'P 1'
#
loop_
_entity.id
_entity.type
_entity.pdbx_description
1 polymer ?
#
loop_
_entity_poly.entity_id
_entity_poly.type
_entity_poly.pdbx_seq_one_letter_code
_entity_poly.pdbx_strand_id
1 'polypeptide(L)'
;MPKRLLNNRKSPPIVYYPKPIPPPDVLPLTRTTRGKEYPRLAETFTDPDPVKRKPAVRVCDQGKLAQETRLTLYKEKVKGRRKGPSTTEKKFRLMLQQEQSIVSTPKSDRARSRPLVVRMDTKMSQASSWNKLKPKSQEYAGLKWERVKTIVHNNLTSERTDERVDATKHLGLLRCGDATVIYALKERMKLDEEQRVRYEAAKSLILVGWWEDEVIQVILKYLVIGNTEVRLDLISTMIDGKNVQYVNKSINTFPELVKVLSHFCCNPDPDDQISFEASVLLGRLCVR
;
A
#
# COMPACT_ATOMS: atom_id res chain seq x y z
N MET A 1 -81.83 13.06 25.41
CA MET A 1 -81.13 13.01 24.10
C MET A 1 -79.89 13.89 24.16
N PRO A 2 -78.70 13.36 24.49
CA PRO A 2 -77.47 14.15 24.55
C PRO A 2 -76.72 14.16 23.21
N LYS A 3 -76.19 15.32 22.86
CA LYS A 3 -75.52 15.67 21.60
C LYS A 3 -74.17 14.94 21.46
N ARG A 4 -73.95 14.25 20.33
CA ARG A 4 -72.63 13.72 19.93
C ARG A 4 -71.72 14.86 19.49
N LEU A 5 -70.62 15.08 20.22
CA LEU A 5 -69.51 15.91 19.78
C LEU A 5 -68.69 15.13 18.73
N LEU A 6 -68.67 15.63 17.49
CA LEU A 6 -67.76 15.18 16.45
C LEU A 6 -66.33 15.59 16.84
N ASN A 7 -65.56 14.59 17.27
CA ASN A 7 -64.17 14.74 17.66
C ASN A 7 -63.32 14.88 16.40
N ASN A 8 -63.13 16.12 15.95
CA ASN A 8 -62.31 16.49 14.79
C ASN A 8 -60.82 16.50 15.20
N ARG A 9 -60.23 15.32 15.47
CA ARG A 9 -58.79 15.19 15.67
C ARG A 9 -58.12 14.88 14.34
N LYS A 10 -57.69 15.92 13.63
CA LYS A 10 -56.74 15.78 12.52
C LYS A 10 -55.45 15.16 13.09
N SER A 11 -55.18 13.91 12.79
CA SER A 11 -53.88 13.29 13.04
C SER A 11 -52.77 14.16 12.42
N PRO A 12 -51.63 14.37 13.09
CA PRO A 12 -50.52 15.09 12.48
C PRO A 12 -50.11 14.39 11.18
N PRO A 13 -49.81 15.15 10.11
CA PRO A 13 -49.41 14.56 8.83
C PRO A 13 -48.16 13.69 9.03
N ILE A 14 -48.17 12.49 8.46
CA ILE A 14 -47.03 11.58 8.45
C ILE A 14 -45.89 12.28 7.68
N VAL A 15 -44.81 12.64 8.38
CA VAL A 15 -43.63 13.28 7.79
C VAL A 15 -42.59 12.21 7.46
N TYR A 16 -42.36 11.96 6.18
CA TYR A 16 -41.33 11.03 5.70
C TYR A 16 -39.95 11.71 5.67
N TYR A 17 -38.91 10.99 6.13
CA TYR A 17 -37.51 11.40 6.07
C TYR A 17 -36.69 10.35 5.29
N PRO A 18 -35.83 10.76 4.34
CA PRO A 18 -35.70 12.12 3.81
C PRO A 18 -37.01 12.60 3.15
N LYS A 19 -37.24 13.91 3.12
CA LYS A 19 -38.43 14.48 2.48
C LYS A 19 -38.50 13.98 1.04
N PRO A 20 -39.67 13.51 0.55
CA PRO A 20 -39.82 13.11 -0.83
C PRO A 20 -39.37 14.24 -1.74
N ILE A 21 -38.51 13.92 -2.72
CA ILE A 21 -38.06 14.91 -3.70
C ILE A 21 -39.33 15.36 -4.46
N PRO A 22 -39.64 16.66 -4.51
CA PRO A 22 -40.76 17.14 -5.30
C PRO A 22 -40.53 16.74 -6.77
N PRO A 23 -41.58 16.35 -7.51
CA PRO A 23 -41.42 16.02 -8.91
C PRO A 23 -40.78 17.21 -9.65
N PRO A 24 -39.89 16.96 -10.62
CA PRO A 24 -39.25 18.04 -11.35
C PRO A 24 -40.32 18.87 -12.10
N ASP A 25 -40.15 20.19 -12.11
CA ASP A 25 -41.04 21.11 -12.85
C ASP A 25 -41.17 20.74 -14.33
N VAL A 26 -40.16 20.05 -14.87
CA VAL A 26 -40.15 19.52 -16.23
C VAL A 26 -40.05 18.00 -16.20
N LEU A 27 -41.14 17.32 -16.54
CA LEU A 27 -41.15 15.86 -16.72
C LEU A 27 -40.29 15.44 -17.93
N PRO A 28 -39.60 14.28 -17.86
CA PRO A 28 -38.85 13.73 -18.98
C PRO A 28 -39.78 13.50 -20.18
N LEU A 29 -39.22 13.63 -21.39
CA LEU A 29 -39.96 13.50 -22.64
C LEU A 29 -40.49 12.08 -22.80
N THR A 30 -41.82 11.93 -22.75
CA THR A 30 -42.51 10.75 -23.29
C THR A 30 -43.02 11.09 -24.69
N ARG A 31 -43.22 10.06 -25.53
CA ARG A 31 -43.66 10.17 -26.93
C ARG A 31 -44.99 10.93 -27.16
N THR A 32 -45.63 11.42 -26.09
CA THR A 32 -46.96 12.00 -26.04
C THR A 32 -46.99 13.53 -25.92
N THR A 33 -45.88 14.22 -25.60
CA THR A 33 -45.89 15.69 -25.39
C THR A 33 -45.36 16.45 -26.60
N ARG A 34 -46.25 16.83 -27.54
CA ARG A 34 -45.90 17.52 -28.80
C ARG A 34 -45.69 19.04 -28.69
N GLY A 35 -46.03 19.67 -27.56
CA GLY A 35 -45.97 21.13 -27.38
C GLY A 35 -44.79 21.65 -26.54
N LYS A 36 -43.78 20.82 -26.25
CA LYS A 36 -42.61 21.26 -25.47
C LYS A 36 -41.55 21.83 -26.41
N GLU A 37 -41.17 23.08 -26.20
CA GLU A 37 -40.07 23.73 -26.92
C GLU A 37 -38.74 23.44 -26.21
N TYR A 38 -37.73 23.02 -26.97
CA TYR A 38 -36.42 22.64 -26.43
C TYR A 38 -35.56 23.89 -26.24
N PRO A 39 -34.84 24.05 -25.11
CA PRO A 39 -33.61 24.83 -25.14
C PRO A 39 -32.61 24.09 -26.04
N ARG A 40 -32.14 24.74 -27.11
CA ARG A 40 -31.30 24.11 -28.15
C ARG A 40 -29.96 23.60 -27.64
N LEU A 41 -29.50 24.10 -26.49
CA LEU A 41 -28.31 23.72 -25.77
C LEU A 41 -28.59 23.88 -24.26
N ALA A 42 -27.85 23.18 -23.40
CA ALA A 42 -27.96 23.38 -21.96
C ALA A 42 -27.68 24.87 -21.64
N GLU A 43 -28.67 25.59 -21.08
CA GLU A 43 -28.58 27.03 -20.78
C GLU A 43 -27.31 27.39 -19.96
N THR A 44 -26.78 26.43 -19.21
CA THR A 44 -25.52 26.50 -18.46
C THR A 44 -24.28 26.79 -19.32
N PHE A 45 -24.30 26.44 -20.62
CA PHE A 45 -23.16 26.59 -21.53
C PHE A 45 -23.28 27.77 -22.49
N THR A 46 -24.50 28.26 -22.75
CA THR A 46 -24.76 29.32 -23.75
C THR A 46 -24.89 30.72 -23.17
N ASP A 47 -25.25 30.88 -21.89
CA ASP A 47 -25.35 32.20 -21.26
C ASP A 47 -24.12 32.51 -20.38
N PRO A 48 -23.22 33.43 -20.82
CA PRO A 48 -22.02 33.78 -20.06
C PRO A 48 -22.30 34.69 -18.85
N ASP A 49 -23.48 35.30 -18.77
CA ASP A 49 -23.84 36.23 -17.69
C ASP A 49 -24.34 35.49 -16.43
N PRO A 50 -23.62 35.52 -15.30
CA PRO A 50 -23.97 34.76 -14.10
C PRO A 50 -25.22 35.27 -13.39
N VAL A 51 -25.66 36.51 -13.67
CA VAL A 51 -26.80 37.17 -13.00
C VAL A 51 -28.15 36.70 -13.56
N LYS A 52 -28.21 36.26 -14.82
CA LYS A 52 -29.45 35.78 -15.46
C LYS A 52 -29.72 34.28 -15.22
N ARG A 53 -28.75 33.56 -14.64
CA ARG A 53 -28.88 32.12 -14.38
C ARG A 53 -29.85 31.90 -13.23
N LYS A 54 -30.89 31.09 -13.45
CA LYS A 54 -31.69 30.56 -12.34
C LYS A 54 -30.76 29.70 -11.47
N PRO A 55 -30.68 29.96 -10.16
CA PRO A 55 -29.82 29.16 -9.29
C PRO A 55 -30.26 27.70 -9.34
N ALA A 56 -29.30 26.79 -9.51
CA ALA A 56 -29.59 25.35 -9.50
C ALA A 56 -30.21 24.98 -8.15
N VAL A 57 -31.40 24.37 -8.18
CA VAL A 57 -32.06 23.87 -6.98
C VAL A 57 -31.21 22.74 -6.42
N ARG A 58 -30.50 23.00 -5.31
CA ARG A 58 -29.75 21.95 -4.62
C ARG A 58 -30.76 21.00 -3.98
N VAL A 59 -30.72 19.74 -4.37
CA VAL A 59 -31.57 18.66 -3.82
C VAL A 59 -31.33 18.46 -2.32
N CYS A 60 -30.13 18.79 -1.84
CA CYS A 60 -29.78 18.89 -0.42
C CYS A 60 -28.67 19.93 -0.24
N ASP A 61 -28.73 20.73 0.82
CA ASP A 61 -27.59 21.55 1.24
C ASP A 61 -26.63 20.70 2.09
N GLN A 62 -25.47 20.35 1.53
CA GLN A 62 -24.51 19.45 2.17
C GLN A 62 -24.00 19.97 3.53
N GLY A 63 -24.09 21.29 3.79
CA GLY A 63 -23.73 21.88 5.07
C GLY A 63 -24.72 21.62 6.22
N LYS A 64 -25.95 21.19 5.92
CA LYS A 64 -27.02 20.95 6.92
C LYS A 64 -27.66 19.56 6.85
N LEU A 65 -26.97 18.61 6.24
CA LEU A 65 -27.46 17.24 5.97
C LEU A 65 -28.07 16.56 7.22
N ALA A 66 -27.42 16.68 8.38
CA ALA A 66 -27.88 16.07 9.63
C ALA A 66 -29.20 16.67 10.16
N GLN A 67 -29.42 17.97 9.93
CA GLN A 67 -30.64 18.67 10.37
C GLN A 67 -31.82 18.37 9.43
N GLU A 68 -31.56 18.29 8.12
CA GLU A 68 -32.61 18.11 7.10
C GLU A 68 -33.09 16.66 6.98
N THR A 69 -32.17 15.70 7.08
CA THR A 69 -32.51 14.28 6.89
C THR A 69 -32.89 13.58 8.18
N ARG A 70 -32.50 14.12 9.36
CA ARG A 70 -32.59 13.43 10.68
C ARG A 70 -32.04 12.01 10.68
N LEU A 71 -31.25 11.63 9.66
CA LEU A 71 -30.63 10.33 9.54
C LEU A 71 -29.37 10.32 10.39
N THR A 72 -29.39 9.55 11.47
CA THR A 72 -28.18 9.22 12.24
C THR A 72 -27.49 8.08 11.51
N LEU A 73 -26.61 8.41 10.57
CA LEU A 73 -25.97 7.40 9.71
C LEU A 73 -25.11 6.40 10.49
N TYR A 74 -24.48 6.81 11.59
CA TYR A 74 -23.72 5.91 12.46
C TYR A 74 -23.69 6.42 13.90
N LYS A 75 -24.02 5.55 14.87
CA LYS A 75 -23.65 5.72 16.28
C LYS A 75 -22.38 4.90 16.49
N GLU A 76 -21.24 5.56 16.58
CA GLU A 76 -19.95 4.89 16.81
C GLU A 76 -20.07 4.04 18.08
N LYS A 77 -19.96 2.72 17.95
CA LYS A 77 -19.80 1.85 19.12
C LYS A 77 -18.48 2.24 19.75
N VAL A 78 -18.53 2.73 20.99
CA VAL A 78 -17.34 3.05 21.80
C VAL A 78 -16.45 1.81 21.80
N LYS A 79 -15.39 1.83 20.99
CA LYS A 79 -14.41 0.75 20.95
C LYS A 79 -13.77 0.69 22.33
N GLY A 80 -13.94 -0.46 23.00
CA GLY A 80 -13.24 -0.74 24.25
C GLY A 80 -11.74 -0.43 24.09
N ARG A 81 -11.15 0.18 25.12
CA ARG A 81 -9.73 0.57 25.17
C ARG A 81 -8.85 -0.51 24.52
N ARG A 82 -8.23 -0.18 23.39
CA ARG A 82 -7.20 -1.02 22.78
C ARG A 82 -6.10 -1.22 23.83
N LYS A 83 -5.81 -2.47 24.18
CA LYS A 83 -4.58 -2.80 24.92
C LYS A 83 -3.41 -2.29 24.08
N GLY A 84 -2.47 -1.61 24.72
CA GLY A 84 -1.34 -0.95 24.05
C GLY A 84 -0.49 -1.91 23.21
N PRO A 85 0.47 -1.38 22.44
CA PRO A 85 1.28 -2.14 21.49
C PRO A 85 1.92 -3.36 22.17
N SER A 86 1.86 -4.49 21.47
CA SER A 86 2.41 -5.77 21.93
C SER A 86 3.90 -5.64 22.29
N THR A 87 4.41 -6.51 23.14
CA THR A 87 5.84 -6.51 23.55
C THR A 87 6.80 -6.60 22.36
N THR A 88 6.40 -7.25 21.27
CA THR A 88 7.15 -7.30 20.01
C THR A 88 7.10 -5.98 19.26
N GLU A 89 5.94 -5.33 19.16
CA GLU A 89 5.79 -4.01 18.53
C GLU A 89 6.60 -2.91 19.27
N LYS A 90 6.69 -3.00 20.60
CA LYS A 90 7.59 -2.14 21.40
C LYS A 90 9.07 -2.38 21.09
N LYS A 91 9.47 -3.65 20.93
CA LYS A 91 10.85 -4.02 20.60
C LYS A 91 11.26 -3.50 19.21
N PHE A 92 10.37 -3.60 18.23
CA PHE A 92 10.61 -3.05 16.88
C PHE A 92 10.65 -1.52 16.86
N ARG A 93 9.80 -0.84 17.64
CA ARG A 93 9.87 0.63 17.79
C ARG A 93 11.18 1.10 18.41
N LEU A 94 11.70 0.39 19.42
CA LEU A 94 13.00 0.69 20.02
C LEU A 94 14.15 0.50 19.02
N MET A 95 14.08 -0.52 18.17
CA MET A 95 15.08 -0.75 17.12
C MET A 95 15.11 0.37 16.07
N LEU A 96 13.94 0.90 15.68
CA LEU A 96 13.83 2.05 14.77
C LEU A 96 14.37 3.36 15.37
N GLN A 97 14.15 3.59 16.67
CA GLN A 97 14.75 4.73 17.37
C GLN A 97 16.28 4.63 17.42
N GLN A 98 16.80 3.41 17.56
CA GLN A 98 18.24 3.16 17.51
C GLN A 98 18.82 3.45 16.10
N GLU A 99 18.14 3.01 15.04
CA GLU A 99 18.52 3.35 13.64
C GLU A 99 18.48 4.87 13.37
N GLN A 100 17.47 5.60 13.89
CA GLN A 100 17.38 7.07 13.74
C GLN A 100 18.41 7.84 14.58
N SER A 101 18.83 7.30 15.74
CA SER A 101 19.87 7.90 16.58
C SER A 101 21.28 7.78 16.00
N ILE A 102 21.54 6.73 15.22
CA ILE A 102 22.82 6.52 14.52
C ILE A 102 22.99 7.53 13.37
N VAL A 103 21.89 8.04 12.82
CA VAL A 103 21.89 9.02 11.73
C VAL A 103 21.93 10.48 12.23
N SER A 104 21.66 10.73 13.53
CA SER A 104 21.41 12.10 14.04
C SER A 104 22.45 12.66 15.03
N THR A 105 23.64 12.08 15.17
CA THR A 105 24.71 12.70 15.97
C THR A 105 25.65 13.58 15.12
N PRO A 106 25.61 14.93 15.25
CA PRO A 106 26.67 15.80 14.75
C PRO A 106 27.89 15.74 15.69
N LYS A 107 29.07 15.59 15.10
CA LYS A 107 30.37 15.60 15.79
C LYS A 107 30.64 16.98 16.42
N SER A 108 31.11 16.99 17.67
CA SER A 108 31.87 18.12 18.24
C SER A 108 33.25 17.65 18.68
N ASP A 109 34.25 18.40 18.23
CA ASP A 109 35.69 18.24 18.41
C ASP A 109 36.20 18.21 19.86
N ARG A 110 37.25 17.41 20.13
CA ARG A 110 38.64 17.92 20.26
C ARG A 110 39.68 16.85 20.65
N ALA A 111 40.76 16.85 19.86
CA ALA A 111 42.17 16.65 20.22
C ALA A 111 42.60 15.22 20.66
N ARG A 112 43.78 14.67 20.33
CA ARG A 112 45.02 15.17 19.69
C ARG A 112 45.91 13.93 19.45
N SER A 113 46.36 13.69 18.21
CA SER A 113 47.71 13.16 17.90
C SER A 113 47.88 12.87 16.40
N ARG A 114 48.85 13.55 15.78
CA ARG A 114 49.40 13.35 14.43
C ARG A 114 50.84 12.80 14.59
N PRO A 115 51.55 12.37 13.53
CA PRO A 115 51.11 11.59 12.36
C PRO A 115 52.11 10.45 12.06
N LEU A 116 51.73 9.46 11.23
CA LEU A 116 52.69 8.67 10.47
C LEU A 116 52.21 8.61 9.02
N VAL A 117 53.00 9.24 8.16
CA VAL A 117 52.79 9.35 6.73
C VAL A 117 53.08 7.98 6.12
N VAL A 118 52.06 7.32 5.59
CA VAL A 118 52.23 6.33 4.54
C VAL A 118 51.34 6.76 3.39
N ARG A 119 51.98 7.35 2.38
CA ARG A 119 51.42 7.48 1.04
C ARG A 119 51.19 6.06 0.51
N MET A 120 49.94 5.67 0.35
CA MET A 120 49.56 4.66 -0.62
C MET A 120 48.48 5.25 -1.51
N ASP A 121 48.89 5.63 -2.71
CA ASP A 121 48.01 5.81 -3.85
C ASP A 121 47.40 4.45 -4.20
N THR A 122 46.14 4.22 -3.81
CA THR A 122 45.33 3.13 -4.35
C THR A 122 44.10 3.70 -5.03
N LYS A 123 44.31 4.21 -6.25
CA LYS A 123 43.30 4.12 -7.31
C LYS A 123 43.19 2.66 -7.70
N MET A 124 42.24 1.92 -7.12
CA MET A 124 41.86 0.58 -7.62
C MET A 124 40.35 0.39 -7.54
N SER A 125 39.69 0.76 -8.63
CA SER A 125 38.67 0.00 -9.35
C SER A 125 37.69 -0.85 -8.51
N GLN A 126 36.45 -0.36 -8.36
CA GLN A 126 35.27 -1.14 -7.95
C GLN A 126 34.88 -2.24 -8.96
N ALA A 127 35.60 -2.42 -10.07
CA ALA A 127 35.32 -3.45 -11.07
C ALA A 127 36.22 -4.68 -10.85
N SER A 128 35.96 -5.53 -9.84
CA SER A 128 36.71 -6.80 -9.71
C SER A 128 36.02 -7.98 -8.98
N SER A 129 34.80 -7.84 -8.46
CA SER A 129 34.05 -9.02 -7.95
C SER A 129 33.23 -9.70 -9.06
N TRP A 130 32.70 -8.90 -9.99
CA TRP A 130 31.74 -9.32 -11.03
C TRP A 130 32.31 -10.21 -12.14
N ASN A 131 33.58 -10.02 -12.52
CA ASN A 131 34.21 -10.85 -13.56
C ASN A 131 34.43 -12.30 -13.12
N LYS A 132 34.29 -12.61 -11.83
CA LYS A 132 34.44 -13.96 -11.27
C LYS A 132 33.15 -14.78 -11.26
N LEU A 133 32.00 -14.16 -11.52
CA LEU A 133 30.68 -14.82 -11.45
C LEU A 133 30.06 -15.13 -12.81
N LYS A 134 30.76 -14.92 -13.93
CA LYS A 134 30.22 -15.23 -15.26
C LYS A 134 30.04 -16.75 -15.43
N PRO A 135 28.81 -17.26 -15.59
CA PRO A 135 28.61 -18.65 -15.97
C PRO A 135 28.89 -18.79 -17.47
N LYS A 136 29.61 -19.84 -17.85
CA LYS A 136 29.82 -20.22 -19.26
C LYS A 136 28.58 -21.00 -19.73
N SER A 137 27.48 -20.33 -20.07
CA SER A 137 26.37 -21.01 -20.77
C SER A 137 25.73 -20.12 -21.83
N GLN A 138 25.26 -20.78 -22.89
CA GLN A 138 24.58 -20.19 -24.04
C GLN A 138 23.24 -19.53 -23.69
N GLU A 139 22.79 -19.67 -22.43
CA GLU A 139 21.58 -19.07 -21.84
C GLU A 139 21.69 -17.56 -21.62
N TYR A 140 22.91 -17.01 -21.69
CA TYR A 140 23.20 -15.58 -21.56
C TYR A 140 23.24 -14.83 -22.90
N ALA A 141 22.75 -15.44 -23.97
CA ALA A 141 22.65 -14.84 -25.29
C ALA A 141 21.17 -14.60 -25.66
N GLY A 142 20.79 -13.33 -25.83
CA GLY A 142 19.46 -12.94 -26.28
C GLY A 142 18.99 -11.60 -25.71
N LEU A 143 18.02 -10.96 -26.38
CA LEU A 143 17.49 -9.63 -25.99
C LEU A 143 16.98 -9.61 -24.54
N LYS A 144 16.47 -10.74 -24.02
CA LYS A 144 16.07 -10.86 -22.62
C LYS A 144 17.25 -10.62 -21.67
N TRP A 145 18.40 -11.22 -21.93
CA TRP A 145 19.57 -11.06 -21.06
C TRP A 145 20.21 -9.68 -21.18
N GLU A 146 20.25 -9.11 -22.38
CA GLU A 146 20.68 -7.72 -22.58
C GLU A 146 19.79 -6.74 -21.81
N ARG A 147 18.48 -7.01 -21.76
CA ARG A 147 17.54 -6.23 -20.96
C ARG A 147 17.80 -6.38 -19.46
N VAL A 148 18.01 -7.61 -18.96
CA VAL A 148 18.37 -7.83 -17.54
C VAL A 148 19.66 -7.10 -17.19
N LYS A 149 20.69 -7.23 -18.04
CA LYS A 149 21.97 -6.54 -17.88
C LYS A 149 21.79 -5.02 -17.83
N THR A 150 20.97 -4.45 -18.71
CA THR A 150 20.66 -3.01 -18.72
C THR A 150 19.99 -2.58 -17.42
N ILE A 151 19.00 -3.34 -16.95
CA ILE A 151 18.28 -3.02 -15.71
C ILE A 151 19.23 -3.08 -14.50
N VAL A 152 20.08 -4.10 -14.43
CA VAL A 152 21.02 -4.28 -13.31
C VAL A 152 22.13 -3.23 -13.30
N HIS A 153 22.74 -2.93 -14.44
CA HIS A 153 23.92 -2.06 -14.50
C HIS A 153 23.61 -0.58 -14.71
N ASN A 154 22.44 -0.23 -15.24
CA ASN A 154 22.08 1.16 -15.50
C ASN A 154 20.97 1.61 -14.55
N ASN A 155 19.85 0.89 -14.52
CA ASN A 155 18.64 1.39 -13.86
C ASN A 155 18.70 1.22 -12.34
N LEU A 156 19.22 0.10 -11.82
CA LEU A 156 19.38 -0.11 -10.36
C LEU A 156 20.39 0.86 -9.72
N THR A 157 21.33 1.39 -10.51
CA THR A 157 22.35 2.35 -10.06
C THR A 157 22.00 3.78 -10.44
N SER A 158 20.83 4.03 -11.03
CA SER A 158 20.39 5.39 -11.40
C SER A 158 20.29 6.28 -10.16
N GLU A 159 20.59 7.57 -10.33
CA GLU A 159 20.44 8.58 -9.27
C GLU A 159 18.97 8.75 -8.85
N ARG A 160 18.05 8.52 -9.79
CA ARG A 160 16.60 8.68 -9.59
C ARG A 160 16.02 7.50 -8.82
N THR A 161 15.35 7.80 -7.71
CA THR A 161 14.70 6.81 -6.84
C THR A 161 13.65 5.99 -7.58
N ASP A 162 12.79 6.63 -8.38
CA ASP A 162 11.72 5.93 -9.09
C ASP A 162 12.25 4.94 -10.13
N GLU A 163 13.32 5.29 -10.84
CA GLU A 163 13.97 4.38 -11.79
C GLU A 163 14.56 3.15 -11.10
N ARG A 164 15.11 3.31 -9.89
CA ARG A 164 15.60 2.20 -9.07
C ARG A 164 14.46 1.31 -8.57
N VAL A 165 13.35 1.89 -8.13
CA VAL A 165 12.15 1.14 -7.71
C VAL A 165 11.62 0.31 -8.88
N ASP A 166 11.43 0.93 -10.04
CA ASP A 166 10.90 0.24 -11.23
C ASP A 166 11.85 -0.83 -11.74
N ALA A 167 13.16 -0.57 -11.74
CA ALA A 167 14.18 -1.56 -12.06
C ALA A 167 14.08 -2.79 -11.16
N THR A 168 13.93 -2.55 -9.85
CA THR A 168 13.80 -3.60 -8.83
C THR A 168 12.55 -4.44 -9.09
N LYS A 169 11.38 -3.80 -9.28
CA LYS A 169 10.13 -4.47 -9.65
C LYS A 169 10.27 -5.35 -10.87
N HIS A 170 10.84 -4.80 -11.94
CA HIS A 170 10.99 -5.52 -13.20
C HIS A 170 11.84 -6.77 -13.04
N LEU A 171 12.91 -6.74 -12.24
CA LEU A 171 13.74 -7.92 -11.97
C LEU A 171 12.96 -9.01 -11.22
N GLY A 172 12.14 -8.63 -10.23
CA GLY A 172 11.25 -9.55 -9.52
C GLY A 172 10.20 -10.18 -10.44
N LEU A 173 9.54 -9.37 -11.27
CA LEU A 173 8.52 -9.82 -12.22
C LEU A 173 9.08 -10.71 -13.34
N LEU A 174 10.31 -10.46 -13.78
CA LEU A 174 11.01 -11.33 -14.73
C LEU A 174 11.37 -12.70 -14.13
N ARG A 175 11.28 -12.85 -12.80
CA ARG A 175 11.58 -14.08 -12.03
C ARG A 175 12.94 -14.67 -12.42
N CYS A 176 13.92 -13.80 -12.68
CA CYS A 176 15.26 -14.20 -13.08
C CYS A 176 16.04 -14.61 -11.83
N GLY A 177 16.21 -15.92 -11.64
CA GLY A 177 16.97 -16.51 -10.53
C GLY A 177 18.48 -16.54 -10.75
N ASP A 178 19.01 -15.64 -11.59
CA ASP A 178 20.45 -15.58 -11.80
C ASP A 178 21.16 -14.98 -10.57
N ALA A 179 22.35 -15.49 -10.26
CA ALA A 179 23.13 -15.08 -9.12
C ALA A 179 23.49 -13.58 -9.17
N THR A 180 23.70 -13.02 -10.36
CA THR A 180 24.00 -11.59 -10.52
C THR A 180 22.83 -10.71 -10.09
N VAL A 181 21.62 -11.09 -10.48
CA VAL A 181 20.38 -10.38 -10.16
C VAL A 181 20.10 -10.46 -8.65
N ILE A 182 20.22 -11.66 -8.08
CA ILE A 182 20.02 -11.87 -6.65
C ILE A 182 21.00 -11.04 -5.83
N TYR A 183 22.29 -11.04 -6.20
CA TYR A 183 23.31 -10.25 -5.50
C TYR A 183 23.03 -8.75 -5.62
N ALA A 184 22.70 -8.25 -6.81
CA ALA A 184 22.36 -6.84 -7.02
C ALA A 184 21.14 -6.40 -6.18
N LEU A 185 20.07 -7.21 -6.16
CA LEU A 185 18.88 -6.95 -5.35
C LEU A 185 19.21 -6.97 -3.85
N LYS A 186 20.05 -7.90 -3.38
CA LYS A 186 20.48 -7.98 -1.98
C LYS A 186 21.31 -6.77 -1.58
N GLU A 187 22.21 -6.29 -2.44
CA GLU A 187 22.95 -5.05 -2.19
C GLU A 187 22.01 -3.84 -2.09
N ARG A 188 21.04 -3.69 -3.01
CA ARG A 188 20.05 -2.59 -2.91
C ARG A 188 19.22 -2.68 -1.63
N MET A 189 18.78 -3.87 -1.25
CA MET A 189 18.01 -4.06 -0.01
C MET A 189 18.77 -3.58 1.23
N LYS A 190 20.10 -3.74 1.27
CA LYS A 190 20.93 -3.38 2.43
C LYS A 190 21.42 -1.93 2.40
N LEU A 191 21.87 -1.47 1.24
CA LEU A 191 22.69 -0.27 1.13
C LEU A 191 21.94 0.94 0.57
N ASP A 192 20.76 0.78 -0.04
CA ASP A 192 20.03 1.91 -0.62
C ASP A 192 19.59 2.90 0.45
N GLU A 193 19.68 4.20 0.20
CA GLU A 193 19.24 5.22 1.16
C GLU A 193 17.72 5.24 1.30
N GLU A 194 17.01 4.91 0.22
CA GLU A 194 15.56 5.03 0.13
C GLU A 194 14.85 3.75 0.61
N GLN A 195 13.96 3.89 1.60
CA GLN A 195 13.22 2.77 2.17
C GLN A 195 12.30 2.10 1.14
N ARG A 196 11.74 2.88 0.21
CA ARG A 196 10.88 2.36 -0.85
C ARG A 196 11.61 1.39 -1.77
N VAL A 197 12.90 1.62 -2.05
CA VAL A 197 13.70 0.70 -2.86
C VAL A 197 14.03 -0.57 -2.07
N ARG A 198 14.36 -0.45 -0.79
CA ARG A 198 14.62 -1.62 0.08
C ARG A 198 13.40 -2.54 0.19
N TYR A 199 12.21 -1.95 0.35
CA TYR A 199 10.94 -2.66 0.35
C TYR A 199 10.75 -3.47 -0.93
N GLU A 200 10.92 -2.83 -2.08
CA GLU A 200 10.70 -3.45 -3.38
C GLU A 200 11.76 -4.51 -3.69
N ALA A 201 12.99 -4.32 -3.20
CA ALA A 201 14.08 -5.28 -3.36
C ALA A 201 13.78 -6.56 -2.58
N ALA A 202 13.28 -6.44 -1.34
CA ALA A 202 12.85 -7.58 -0.55
C ALA A 202 11.70 -8.33 -1.25
N LYS A 203 10.67 -7.63 -1.75
CA LYS A 203 9.59 -8.24 -2.54
C LYS A 203 10.11 -9.00 -3.76
N SER A 204 11.03 -8.38 -4.50
CA SER A 204 11.57 -8.95 -5.73
C SER A 204 12.40 -10.21 -5.45
N LEU A 205 13.15 -10.24 -4.34
CA LEU A 205 13.88 -11.44 -3.89
C LEU A 205 12.92 -12.59 -3.56
N ILE A 206 11.80 -12.31 -2.89
CA ILE A 206 10.75 -13.30 -2.61
C ILE A 206 10.13 -13.85 -3.90
N LEU A 207 9.82 -12.98 -4.87
CA LEU A 207 9.29 -13.41 -6.18
C LEU A 207 10.25 -14.33 -6.94
N VAL A 208 11.55 -14.04 -6.88
CA VAL A 208 12.61 -14.88 -7.47
C VAL A 208 12.77 -16.21 -6.71
N GLY A 209 12.32 -16.28 -5.46
CA GLY A 209 12.35 -17.48 -4.61
C GLY A 209 13.54 -17.52 -3.66
N TRP A 210 14.06 -16.36 -3.29
CA TRP A 210 15.17 -16.20 -2.36
C TRP A 210 14.65 -15.83 -0.96
N TRP A 211 14.51 -16.85 -0.11
CA TRP A 211 13.90 -16.79 1.22
C TRP A 211 14.94 -16.85 2.35
N GLU A 212 15.93 -15.94 2.32
CA GLU A 212 16.92 -15.84 3.40
C GLU A 212 16.39 -15.09 4.62
N ASP A 213 17.02 -15.33 5.78
CA ASP A 213 16.68 -14.69 7.05
C ASP A 213 16.61 -13.16 6.94
N GLU A 214 17.62 -12.53 6.32
CA GLU A 214 17.67 -11.07 6.14
C GLU A 214 16.49 -10.54 5.32
N VAL A 215 16.05 -11.28 4.30
CA VAL A 215 14.91 -10.91 3.45
C VAL A 215 13.62 -11.02 4.26
N ILE A 216 13.44 -12.13 4.98
CA ILE A 216 12.28 -12.37 5.84
C ILE A 216 12.19 -11.32 6.95
N GLN A 217 13.31 -10.88 7.53
CA GLN A 217 13.33 -9.79 8.52
C GLN A 217 12.77 -8.48 7.96
N VAL A 218 13.17 -8.11 6.74
CA VAL A 218 12.68 -6.90 6.09
C VAL A 218 11.18 -7.02 5.81
N ILE A 219 10.73 -8.16 5.29
CA ILE A 219 9.30 -8.42 5.06
C ILE A 219 8.49 -8.34 6.36
N LEU A 220 8.98 -8.96 7.44
CA LEU A 220 8.36 -8.89 8.77
C LEU A 220 8.23 -7.45 9.28
N LYS A 221 9.27 -6.63 9.12
CA LYS A 221 9.25 -5.20 9.47
C LYS A 221 8.09 -4.48 8.78
N TYR A 222 7.90 -4.71 7.47
CA TYR A 222 6.83 -4.07 6.71
C TYR A 222 5.45 -4.69 6.94
N LEU A 223 5.33 -5.98 7.28
CA LEU A 223 4.05 -6.58 7.68
C LEU A 223 3.53 -5.96 9.00
N VAL A 224 4.41 -5.72 9.96
CA VAL A 224 4.02 -5.15 11.25
C VAL A 224 3.70 -3.65 11.13
N ILE A 225 4.59 -2.88 10.49
CA ILE A 225 4.49 -1.41 10.42
C ILE A 225 3.53 -0.94 9.32
N GLY A 226 3.40 -1.72 8.24
CA GLY A 226 2.66 -1.34 7.05
C GLY A 226 1.17 -1.12 7.28
N ASN A 227 0.57 -0.32 6.40
CA ASN A 227 -0.88 -0.16 6.31
C ASN A 227 -1.54 -1.44 5.74
N THR A 228 -2.87 -1.45 5.67
CA THR A 228 -3.65 -2.56 5.13
C THR A 228 -3.22 -2.94 3.70
N GLU A 229 -2.97 -1.95 2.84
CA GLU A 229 -2.57 -2.16 1.45
C GLU A 229 -1.19 -2.81 1.32
N VAL A 230 -0.20 -2.33 2.07
CA VAL A 230 1.16 -2.90 2.11
C VAL A 230 1.13 -4.31 2.65
N ARG A 231 0.32 -4.60 3.66
CA ARG A 231 0.18 -5.95 4.21
C ARG A 231 -0.39 -6.92 3.18
N LEU A 232 -1.47 -6.53 2.51
CA LEU A 232 -2.10 -7.34 1.47
C LEU A 232 -1.13 -7.56 0.30
N ASP A 233 -0.51 -6.50 -0.20
CA ASP A 233 0.48 -6.56 -1.28
C ASP A 233 1.64 -7.51 -0.94
N LEU A 234 2.18 -7.45 0.29
CA LEU A 234 3.24 -8.35 0.75
C LEU A 234 2.77 -9.80 0.84
N ILE A 235 1.61 -10.06 1.46
CA ILE A 235 1.08 -11.41 1.62
C ILE A 235 0.81 -12.03 0.24
N SER A 236 0.16 -11.29 -0.66
CA SER A 236 -0.06 -11.70 -2.05
C SER A 236 1.25 -11.99 -2.79
N THR A 237 2.25 -11.09 -2.67
CA THR A 237 3.59 -11.30 -3.26
C THR A 237 4.27 -12.56 -2.72
N MET A 238 4.15 -12.84 -1.42
CA MET A 238 4.71 -14.02 -0.80
C MET A 238 4.00 -15.31 -1.24
N ILE A 239 2.67 -15.28 -1.42
CA ILE A 239 1.91 -16.40 -1.97
C ILE A 239 2.40 -16.73 -3.39
N ASP A 240 2.65 -15.70 -4.20
CA ASP A 240 3.12 -15.83 -5.59
C ASP A 240 4.63 -16.08 -5.70
N GLY A 241 5.34 -16.00 -4.58
CA GLY A 241 6.78 -16.22 -4.48
C GLY A 241 7.18 -17.62 -4.94
N LYS A 242 8.27 -17.70 -5.70
CA LYS A 242 8.79 -18.99 -6.14
C LYS A 242 9.27 -19.80 -4.93
N ASN A 243 9.00 -21.11 -4.93
CA ASN A 243 9.44 -22.04 -3.87
C ASN A 243 8.93 -21.69 -2.45
N VAL A 244 7.79 -21.01 -2.31
CA VAL A 244 7.20 -20.67 -1.00
C VAL A 244 7.00 -21.89 -0.09
N GLN A 245 6.79 -23.09 -0.64
CA GLN A 245 6.65 -24.32 0.12
C GLN A 245 7.96 -24.89 0.69
N TYR A 246 9.12 -24.45 0.17
CA TYR A 246 10.44 -24.96 0.53
C TYR A 246 11.26 -23.96 1.35
N VAL A 247 10.59 -23.01 2.01
CA VAL A 247 11.26 -22.07 2.91
C VAL A 247 11.92 -22.84 4.04
N ASN A 248 13.17 -22.49 4.35
CA ASN A 248 13.91 -23.15 5.40
C ASN A 248 13.31 -22.84 6.78
N LYS A 249 12.69 -23.86 7.39
CA LYS A 249 12.03 -23.77 8.69
C LYS A 249 13.00 -23.64 9.87
N SER A 250 14.31 -23.88 9.65
CA SER A 250 15.35 -23.70 10.66
C SER A 250 15.78 -22.24 10.84
N ILE A 251 15.26 -21.32 10.02
CA ILE A 251 15.57 -19.90 10.10
C ILE A 251 14.93 -19.29 11.35
N ASN A 252 15.68 -18.50 12.11
CA ASN A 252 15.23 -17.93 13.40
C ASN A 252 14.01 -17.00 13.26
N THR A 253 13.87 -16.33 12.12
CA THR A 253 12.76 -15.41 11.84
C THR A 253 11.51 -16.10 11.30
N PHE A 254 11.62 -17.35 10.84
CA PHE A 254 10.49 -18.09 10.31
C PHE A 254 9.37 -18.31 11.35
N PRO A 255 9.66 -18.70 12.61
CA PRO A 255 8.64 -18.76 13.66
C PRO A 255 7.97 -17.41 13.95
N GLU A 256 8.69 -16.29 13.81
CA GLU A 256 8.11 -14.96 14.00
C GLU A 256 7.16 -14.60 12.86
N LEU A 257 7.51 -14.93 11.62
CA LEU A 257 6.64 -14.80 10.45
C LEU A 257 5.33 -15.58 10.65
N VAL A 258 5.43 -16.85 11.07
CA VAL A 258 4.24 -17.67 11.34
C VAL A 258 3.38 -17.07 12.44
N LYS A 259 3.97 -16.52 13.52
CA LYS A 259 3.22 -15.86 14.59
C LYS A 259 2.47 -14.62 14.10
N VAL A 260 3.11 -13.78 13.27
CA VAL A 260 2.47 -12.58 12.70
C VAL A 260 1.32 -12.96 11.79
N LEU A 261 1.52 -13.92 10.89
CA LEU A 261 0.45 -14.40 10.01
C LEU A 261 -0.69 -15.04 10.79
N SER A 262 -0.38 -15.86 11.81
CA SER A 262 -1.40 -16.45 12.69
C SER A 262 -2.20 -15.39 13.44
N HIS A 263 -1.57 -14.27 13.81
CA HIS A 263 -2.27 -13.16 14.44
C HIS A 263 -3.27 -12.50 13.48
N PHE A 264 -2.91 -12.35 12.20
CA PHE A 264 -3.83 -11.85 11.17
C PHE A 264 -5.02 -12.78 10.95
N CYS A 265 -4.81 -14.10 10.99
CA CYS A 265 -5.88 -15.09 10.89
C CYS A 265 -6.89 -15.04 12.05
N CYS A 266 -6.51 -14.49 13.23
CA CYS A 266 -7.39 -14.38 14.38
C CYS A 266 -8.33 -13.16 14.33
N ASN A 267 -8.40 -12.45 13.21
CA ASN A 267 -9.32 -11.33 13.05
C ASN A 267 -10.78 -11.85 13.10
N PRO A 268 -11.66 -11.31 13.98
CA PRO A 268 -13.05 -11.77 14.07
C PRO A 268 -13.92 -11.37 12.87
N ASP A 269 -13.42 -10.50 11.98
CA ASP A 269 -14.15 -10.08 10.79
C ASP A 269 -14.05 -11.15 9.67
N PRO A 270 -15.16 -11.79 9.28
CA PRO A 270 -15.14 -12.83 8.25
C PRO A 270 -14.82 -12.30 6.85
N ASP A 271 -15.02 -11.00 6.60
CA ASP A 271 -14.79 -10.37 5.28
C ASP A 271 -13.39 -9.72 5.19
N ASP A 272 -12.52 -9.93 6.19
CA ASP A 272 -11.17 -9.38 6.17
C ASP A 272 -10.26 -10.15 5.19
N GLN A 273 -9.97 -9.50 4.06
CA GLN A 273 -9.08 -10.03 3.02
C GLN A 273 -7.69 -10.40 3.55
N ILE A 274 -7.15 -9.64 4.52
CA ILE A 274 -5.83 -9.93 5.09
C ILE A 274 -5.85 -11.27 5.84
N SER A 275 -6.89 -11.51 6.65
CA SER A 275 -7.07 -12.77 7.37
C SER A 275 -7.15 -13.97 6.40
N PHE A 276 -7.92 -13.83 5.32
CA PHE A 276 -8.04 -14.86 4.29
C PHE A 276 -6.70 -15.14 3.60
N GLU A 277 -6.03 -14.12 3.06
CA GLU A 277 -4.76 -14.31 2.35
C GLU A 277 -3.65 -14.80 3.29
N ALA A 278 -3.59 -14.32 4.53
CA ALA A 278 -2.63 -14.81 5.53
C ALA A 278 -2.83 -16.31 5.80
N SER A 279 -4.08 -16.78 5.82
CA SER A 279 -4.42 -18.19 5.99
C SER A 279 -3.94 -19.03 4.79
N VAL A 280 -4.13 -18.52 3.56
CA VAL A 280 -3.61 -19.16 2.34
C VAL A 280 -2.09 -19.24 2.35
N LEU A 281 -1.41 -18.16 2.73
CA LEU A 281 0.05 -18.11 2.82
C LEU A 281 0.58 -19.11 3.86
N LEU A 282 -0.03 -19.16 5.05
CA LEU A 282 0.32 -20.16 6.07
C LEU A 282 0.15 -21.59 5.54
N GLY A 283 -0.92 -21.86 4.80
CA GLY A 283 -1.13 -23.14 4.15
C GLY A 283 0.01 -23.51 3.20
N ARG A 284 0.49 -22.57 2.39
CA ARG A 284 1.63 -22.79 1.47
C ARG A 284 2.96 -22.98 2.19
N LEU A 285 3.21 -22.27 3.29
CA LEU A 285 4.44 -22.37 4.07
C LEU A 285 4.52 -23.67 4.90
N CYS A 286 3.37 -24.24 5.27
CA CYS A 286 3.27 -25.41 6.16
C CYS A 286 3.23 -26.76 5.43
N VAL A 287 3.42 -26.80 4.10
CA VAL A 287 3.53 -28.06 3.35
C VAL A 287 4.76 -28.84 3.86
N ARG A 288 4.58 -30.13 4.12
CA ARG A 288 5.62 -31.05 4.62
C ARG A 288 6.31 -31.76 3.46
#